data_AF-A0A3P7Z9S3-F1
#
_entry.id   AF-A0A3P7Z9S3-F1
#
_cell.length_a   1.000
_cell.length_b   1.000
_cell.length_c   1.000
_cell.angle_alpha   90.00
_cell.angle_beta   90.00
_cell.angle_gamma   90.00
#
_symmetry.space_group_name_H-M   'P 1'
#
loop_
_entity.id
_entity.type
_entity.pdbx_description
1 polymer ?
#
loop_
_entity_poly.entity_id
_entity_poly.type
_entity_poly.pdbx_seq_one_letter_code
_entity_poly.pdbx_strand_id
1 'polypeptide(L)'
;MYGFESSRTTTTIIKKVQGFINSFLRKILNIHWSDTVSNKLLWERTNQLPAEVAIRKRRWKWIGHTLRKSPNCITRQALTWNPEGKQKSGRRKNTLRRDLEADMKRMNNNWKELERIA
;
A
#
# COMPACT_ATOMS: atom_id res chain seq x y z
N MET A 1 -1.80 20.23 -13.61
CA MET A 1 -1.35 19.13 -12.73
C MET A 1 -1.90 17.82 -13.29
N TYR A 2 -1.16 17.19 -14.20
CA TYR A 2 -1.54 15.91 -14.80
C TYR A 2 -1.66 14.87 -13.69
N GLY A 3 -2.79 14.17 -13.65
CA GLY A 3 -3.26 13.43 -12.49
C GLY A 3 -2.20 12.49 -11.92
N PHE A 4 -1.84 12.71 -10.66
CA PHE A 4 -1.34 11.66 -9.77
C PHE A 4 -2.51 10.70 -9.46
N GLU A 5 -3.08 10.12 -10.50
CA GLU A 5 -4.01 9.01 -10.43
C GLU A 5 -3.15 7.75 -10.27
N SER A 6 -2.50 7.61 -9.12
CA SER A 6 -1.90 6.33 -8.76
C SER A 6 -3.03 5.31 -8.75
N SER A 7 -3.08 4.46 -9.78
CA SER A 7 -4.10 3.43 -9.87
C SER A 7 -4.04 2.55 -8.63
N ARG A 8 -5.22 2.29 -8.06
CA ARG A 8 -5.46 1.46 -6.89
C ARG A 8 -4.62 0.19 -6.92
N THR A 9 -3.86 -0.08 -5.86
CA THR A 9 -3.39 -1.44 -5.58
C THR A 9 -4.62 -2.27 -5.23
N THR A 10 -5.24 -2.90 -6.22
CA THR A 10 -6.37 -3.79 -5.96
C THR A 10 -5.88 -5.02 -5.22
N THR A 11 -6.73 -5.60 -4.39
CA THR A 11 -6.47 -6.87 -3.73
C THR A 11 -6.08 -7.95 -4.75
N THR A 12 -6.62 -7.90 -5.95
CA THR A 12 -6.25 -8.75 -7.08
C THR A 12 -4.81 -8.55 -7.54
N ILE A 13 -4.34 -7.31 -7.72
CA ILE A 13 -2.95 -7.03 -8.10
C ILE A 13 -2.00 -7.50 -6.99
N ILE A 14 -2.33 -7.21 -5.73
CA ILE A 14 -1.53 -7.64 -4.58
C ILE A 14 -1.46 -9.18 -4.51
N LYS A 15 -2.59 -9.88 -4.72
CA LYS A 15 -2.63 -11.35 -4.78
C LYS A 15 -1.79 -11.91 -5.92
N LYS A 16 -1.82 -11.29 -7.12
CA LYS A 16 -0.97 -11.70 -8.25
C LYS A 16 0.52 -11.55 -7.92
N VAL A 17 0.92 -10.42 -7.35
CA VAL A 17 2.30 -10.18 -6.90
C VAL A 17 2.71 -11.19 -5.83
N GLN A 18 1.84 -11.47 -4.86
CA GLN A 18 2.11 -12.48 -3.83
C GLN A 18 2.27 -13.88 -4.43
N GLY A 19 1.43 -14.26 -5.40
CA GLY A 19 1.53 -15.54 -6.09
C GLY A 19 2.86 -15.69 -6.83
N PHE A 20 3.31 -14.62 -7.51
CA PHE A 20 4.61 -14.57 -8.16
C PHE A 20 5.76 -14.75 -7.15
N ILE A 21 5.75 -13.99 -6.04
CA ILE A 21 6.76 -14.10 -4.99
C ILE A 21 6.79 -15.51 -4.40
N ASN A 22 5.63 -16.09 -4.09
CA ASN A 22 5.55 -17.44 -3.53
C ASN A 22 6.07 -18.50 -4.51
N SER A 23 5.80 -18.36 -5.82
CA SER A 23 6.34 -19.24 -6.85
C SER A 23 7.87 -19.18 -6.88
N PHE A 24 8.44 -17.96 -6.83
CA PHE A 24 9.88 -17.77 -6.81
C PHE A 24 10.54 -18.36 -5.54
N LEU A 25 9.94 -18.13 -4.36
CA LEU A 25 10.44 -18.70 -3.10
C LEU A 25 10.43 -20.23 -3.10
N ARG A 26 9.39 -20.86 -3.68
CA ARG A 26 9.34 -22.32 -3.81
C ARG A 26 10.43 -22.86 -4.73
N LYS A 27 10.75 -22.15 -5.82
CA LYS A 27 11.87 -22.52 -6.71
C LYS A 27 13.22 -22.40 -6.00
N ILE A 28 13.45 -21.34 -5.23
CA ILE A 28 14.72 -21.16 -4.48
C ILE A 28 14.91 -22.26 -3.44
N LEU A 29 13.84 -22.65 -2.74
CA LEU A 29 13.89 -23.70 -1.72
C LEU A 29 13.78 -25.11 -2.31
N ASN A 30 13.78 -25.25 -3.63
CA ASN A 30 13.61 -26.52 -4.36
C ASN A 30 12.41 -27.36 -3.87
N ILE A 31 11.27 -26.71 -3.61
CA ILE A 31 10.03 -27.36 -3.16
C ILE A 31 9.29 -27.91 -4.37
N HIS A 32 9.06 -29.22 -4.40
CA HIS A 32 8.33 -29.87 -5.48
C HIS A 32 6.82 -29.83 -5.24
N TRP A 33 6.04 -30.09 -6.29
CA TRP A 33 4.58 -30.11 -6.19
C TRP A 33 4.05 -31.22 -5.27
N SER A 34 4.84 -32.28 -5.06
CA SER A 34 4.58 -33.36 -4.10
C SER A 34 4.69 -32.90 -2.64
N ASP A 35 5.45 -31.83 -2.39
CA ASP A 35 5.67 -31.32 -1.04
C ASP A 35 4.52 -30.39 -0.64
N THR A 36 3.66 -30.87 0.25
CA THR A 36 2.56 -30.06 0.80
C THR A 36 3.08 -29.05 1.82
N VAL A 37 3.74 -27.99 1.34
CA VAL A 37 4.20 -26.87 2.16
C VAL A 37 3.18 -25.74 2.13
N SER A 38 2.66 -25.37 3.30
CA SER A 38 1.76 -24.23 3.45
C SER A 38 2.49 -22.91 3.18
N ASN A 39 1.77 -21.88 2.70
CA ASN A 39 2.38 -20.57 2.46
C ASN A 39 2.87 -19.90 3.76
N LYS A 40 2.25 -20.20 4.90
CA LYS A 40 2.69 -19.69 6.21
C LYS A 40 4.08 -20.25 6.57
N LEU A 41 4.25 -21.57 6.44
CA LEU A 41 5.53 -22.24 6.70
C LEU A 41 6.62 -21.77 5.73
N LEU A 42 6.26 -21.52 4.47
CA LEU A 42 7.18 -20.95 3.47
C LEU A 42 7.72 -19.57 3.91
N TRP A 43 6.85 -18.70 4.42
CA TRP A 43 7.23 -17.37 4.90
C TRP A 43 8.05 -17.42 6.18
N GLU A 44 7.71 -18.31 7.12
CA GLU A 44 8.48 -18.54 8.34
C GLU A 44 9.91 -18.99 8.03
N ARG A 45 10.09 -19.95 7.12
CA ARG A 45 11.43 -20.42 6.70
C ARG A 45 12.28 -19.35 6.02
N THR A 46 11.64 -18.43 5.29
CA THR A 46 12.34 -17.40 4.50
C THR A 46 12.44 -16.05 5.23
N ASN A 47 11.88 -15.95 6.44
CA ASN A 47 11.69 -14.69 7.18
C ASN A 47 11.05 -13.58 6.31
N GLN A 48 10.21 -13.97 5.35
CA GLN A 48 9.55 -13.02 4.45
C GLN A 48 8.20 -12.57 5.00
N LEU A 49 7.87 -11.30 4.75
CA LEU A 49 6.56 -10.75 5.05
C LEU A 49 5.65 -10.84 3.82
N PRO A 50 4.31 -10.94 4.01
CA PRO A 50 3.37 -10.79 2.90
C PRO A 50 3.59 -9.47 2.15
N ALA A 51 3.48 -9.52 0.83
CA ALA A 51 3.66 -8.39 -0.07
C ALA A 51 2.77 -7.20 0.29
N GLU A 52 1.55 -7.46 0.76
CA GLU A 52 0.64 -6.43 1.26
C GLU A 52 1.25 -5.61 2.41
N VAL A 53 1.87 -6.29 3.37
CA VAL A 53 2.51 -5.64 4.53
C VAL A 53 3.71 -4.82 4.08
N ALA A 54 4.53 -5.35 3.16
CA ALA A 54 5.68 -4.65 2.61
C ALA A 54 5.29 -3.39 1.81
N ILE A 55 4.27 -3.50 0.93
CA ILE A 55 3.75 -2.38 0.14
C ILE A 55 3.21 -1.29 1.07
N ARG A 56 2.42 -1.67 2.08
CA ARG A 56 1.89 -0.73 3.08
C ARG A 56 3.00 -0.03 3.86
N LYS A 57 4.03 -0.76 4.32
CA LYS A 57 5.18 -0.16 5.01
C LYS A 57 5.91 0.87 4.14
N ARG A 58 6.10 0.59 2.86
CA ARG A 58 6.70 1.53 1.90
C ARG A 58 5.84 2.77 1.68
N ARG A 59 4.52 2.57 1.52
CA ARG A 59 3.55 3.67 1.41
C ARG A 59 3.59 4.56 2.64
N TRP A 60 3.66 3.97 3.84
CA TRP A 60 3.74 4.72 5.09
C TRP A 60 5.03 5.53 5.23
N LYS A 61 6.18 4.95 4.85
CA LYS A 61 7.45 5.68 4.78
C LYS A 61 7.36 6.89 3.84
N TRP A 62 6.69 6.74 2.70
CA TRP A 62 6.48 7.83 1.74
C TRP A 62 5.59 8.94 2.32
N ILE A 63 4.48 8.59 2.98
CA ILE A 63 3.60 9.56 3.66
C ILE A 63 4.40 10.35 4.69
N GLY A 64 5.15 9.67 5.57
CA GLY A 64 5.96 10.34 6.59
C GLY A 64 7.08 11.21 5.99
N HIS A 65 7.62 10.86 4.83
CA HIS A 65 8.54 11.74 4.10
C HIS A 65 7.85 12.99 3.56
N THR A 66 6.66 12.83 2.98
CA THR A 66 5.87 13.95 2.43
C THR A 66 5.38 14.90 3.54
N LEU A 67 4.96 14.37 4.68
CA LEU A 67 4.50 15.17 5.83
C LEU A 67 5.63 15.99 6.47
N ARG A 68 6.88 15.50 6.48
CA ARG A 68 8.04 16.25 6.98
C ARG A 68 8.49 17.40 6.07
N LYS A 69 7.94 17.52 4.86
CA LYS A 69 8.20 18.69 3.99
C LYS A 69 7.48 19.93 4.53
N SER A 70 7.93 21.11 4.10
CA SER A 70 7.30 22.38 4.49
C SER A 70 5.80 22.39 4.15
N PRO A 71 4.98 23.09 4.95
CA PRO A 71 3.53 23.18 4.72
C PRO A 71 3.16 23.80 3.36
N ASN A 72 4.06 24.64 2.82
CA ASN A 72 3.89 25.27 1.50
C ASN A 72 4.29 24.35 0.33
N CYS A 73 4.83 23.15 0.61
CA CYS A 73 5.22 22.23 -0.44
C CYS A 73 3.99 21.64 -1.13
N ILE A 74 3.94 21.76 -2.46
CA ILE A 74 2.85 21.27 -3.31
C ILE A 74 2.53 19.79 -3.02
N THR A 75 3.53 18.96 -2.76
CA THR A 75 3.33 17.52 -2.48
C THR A 75 2.62 17.28 -1.14
N ARG A 76 2.85 18.14 -0.13
CA ARG A 76 2.19 18.05 1.18
C ARG A 76 0.75 18.55 1.09
N GLN A 77 0.52 19.64 0.36
CA GLN A 77 -0.83 20.16 0.08
C GLN A 77 -1.65 19.16 -0.74
N ALA A 78 -1.05 18.54 -1.76
CA ALA A 78 -1.73 17.53 -2.58
C ALA A 78 -2.14 16.27 -1.79
N LEU A 79 -1.42 15.94 -0.71
CA LEU A 79 -1.73 14.81 0.16
C LEU A 79 -3.01 15.05 0.97
N THR A 80 -3.22 16.28 1.44
CA THR A 80 -4.39 16.68 2.26
C THR A 80 -5.54 17.22 1.43
N TRP A 81 -5.31 17.51 0.14
CA TRP A 81 -6.30 18.07 -0.79
C TRP A 81 -7.54 17.17 -0.92
N ASN A 82 -8.71 17.74 -0.61
CA ASN A 82 -10.00 17.14 -0.90
C ASN A 82 -10.62 17.90 -2.08
N PRO A 83 -10.84 17.28 -3.26
CA PRO A 83 -11.50 17.98 -4.34
C PRO A 83 -12.96 18.23 -3.98
N GLU A 84 -13.31 19.48 -3.72
CA GLU A 84 -14.69 19.92 -3.51
C GLU A 84 -15.45 19.87 -4.84
N GLY A 85 -16.58 19.14 -4.89
CA GLY A 85 -17.46 19.09 -6.05
C GLY A 85 -18.04 17.70 -6.36
N LYS A 86 -19.14 17.67 -7.12
CA LYS A 86 -19.71 16.43 -7.67
C LYS A 86 -18.77 15.87 -8.74
N GLN A 87 -18.24 14.67 -8.52
CA GLN A 87 -17.43 13.98 -9.52
C GLN A 87 -18.28 13.59 -10.73
N LYS A 88 -17.72 13.72 -11.94
CA LYS A 88 -18.36 13.26 -13.17
C LYS A 88 -18.65 11.76 -13.11
N SER A 89 -19.86 11.36 -13.51
CA SER A 89 -20.22 9.95 -13.70
C SER A 89 -19.22 9.30 -14.67
N GLY A 90 -18.63 8.17 -14.27
CA GLY A 90 -17.58 7.47 -15.02
C GLY A 90 -16.15 7.67 -14.49
N ARG A 91 -15.87 8.68 -13.66
CA ARG A 91 -14.56 8.80 -13.00
C ARG A 91 -14.42 7.75 -11.89
N ARG A 92 -13.27 7.08 -11.80
CA ARG A 92 -13.01 6.08 -10.75
C ARG A 92 -13.24 6.72 -9.36
N LYS A 93 -14.15 6.15 -8.57
CA LYS A 93 -14.57 6.63 -7.23
C LYS A 93 -13.48 6.58 -6.15
N ASN A 94 -12.24 6.27 -6.49
CA ASN A 94 -11.22 5.82 -5.55
C ASN A 94 -10.08 6.83 -5.53
N THR A 95 -10.15 7.81 -4.63
CA THR A 95 -9.05 8.76 -4.40
C THR A 95 -7.96 8.09 -3.57
N LEU A 96 -6.69 8.43 -3.84
CA LEU A 96 -5.54 8.10 -2.99
C LEU A 96 -5.81 8.25 -1.49
N ARG A 97 -6.48 9.36 -1.12
CA ARG A 97 -6.89 9.64 0.25
C ARG A 97 -7.74 8.52 0.87
N ARG A 98 -8.64 7.89 0.13
CA ARG A 98 -9.46 6.76 0.63
C ARG A 98 -8.65 5.49 0.86
N ASP A 99 -7.69 5.21 -0.03
CA ASP A 99 -6.78 4.08 0.14
C ASP A 99 -5.85 4.31 1.34
N LEU A 100 -5.39 5.54 1.54
CA LEU A 100 -4.62 5.95 2.72
C LEU A 100 -5.45 5.84 4.01
N GLU A 101 -6.69 6.33 4.02
CA GLU A 101 -7.60 6.21 5.15
C GLU A 101 -7.89 4.74 5.50
N ALA A 102 -8.03 3.88 4.50
CA ALA A 102 -8.21 2.44 4.73
C ALA A 102 -6.96 1.79 5.36
N ASP A 103 -5.77 2.15 4.88
CA ASP A 103 -4.51 1.70 5.49
C ASP A 103 -4.35 2.23 6.93
N MET A 104 -4.73 3.48 7.18
CA MET A 104 -4.72 4.12 8.51
C MET A 104 -5.65 3.41 9.49
N LYS A 105 -6.90 3.14 9.09
CA LYS A 105 -7.86 2.38 9.91
C LYS A 105 -7.32 1.01 10.29
N ARG A 106 -6.63 0.33 9.37
CA ARG A 106 -6.00 -0.98 9.64
C ARG A 106 -4.79 -0.91 10.57
N MET A 107 -4.17 0.26 10.73
CA MET A 107 -3.06 0.47 11.65
C MET A 107 -3.50 1.16 12.95
N ASN A 108 -4.80 1.31 13.17
CA ASN A 108 -5.40 2.00 14.32
C ASN A 108 -4.88 3.44 14.53
N ASN A 109 -4.56 4.14 13.45
CA ASN A 109 -4.04 5.51 13.47
C ASN A 109 -5.00 6.48 12.77
N ASN A 110 -4.99 7.75 13.20
CA ASN A 110 -5.79 8.82 12.60
C ASN A 110 -4.88 9.91 11.98
N TRP A 111 -5.40 10.68 11.03
CA TRP A 111 -4.69 11.80 10.39
C TRP A 111 -4.14 12.80 11.41
N LYS A 112 -4.91 13.12 12.45
CA LYS A 112 -4.49 14.04 13.53
C LYS A 112 -3.25 13.54 14.28
N GLU A 113 -3.12 12.23 14.45
CA GLU A 113 -1.97 11.64 15.13
C GLU A 113 -0.72 11.67 14.23
N LEU A 114 -0.91 11.50 12.93
CA LEU A 114 0.18 11.57 11.95
C LEU A 114 0.73 12.98 11.76
N GLU A 115 -0.13 14.00 11.82
CA GLU A 115 0.31 15.40 11.78
C GLU A 115 1.07 15.82 13.04
N ARG A 116 0.84 15.17 14.18
CA ARG A 116 1.58 15.44 15.43
C ARG A 116 2.98 14.81 15.46
N ILE A 117 3.15 13.68 14.78
CA ILE A 117 4.42 12.93 14.74
C ILE A 117 5.40 13.53 13.69
N ALA A 118 4.89 14.29 12.72
CA ALA A 118 5.65 14.85 11.61
C ALA A 118 6.23 16.25 11.92
#